data_AF-U4R6Z8-F1
#
_entry.id   AF-U4R6Z8-F1
#
_cell.length_a   1.000
_cell.length_b   1.000
_cell.length_c   1.000
_cell.angle_alpha   90.00
_cell.angle_beta   90.00
_cell.angle_gamma   90.00
#
_symmetry.space_group_name_H-M   'P 1'
#
loop_
_entity.id
_entity.type
_entity.pdbx_description
1 polymer ?
#
loop_
_entity_poly.entity_id
_entity_poly.type
_entity_poly.pdbx_seq_one_letter_code
_entity_poly.pdbx_strand_id
1 'polypeptide(L)'
;MKKMCLFLCIVMIFMMLTGFNNLSISAAEATSVKIGLYYGSTAQSQINISGDKGVLFFAYDVKTGKYNNVYESDAGQTITLRKDSYFIQSGTKFTSVALTGNPTSGPYHIQLNGIYNTYNDTVSLIQGYSQKGVTTYPVYTDSGWQIWTGFYVSKSAAQAAVNTVKSKLGENTYTVIDETNSRIYSTDQNGKVLFMYASSNSLLRGRSISSVNPNTVKIGTTLYRGQVEFNRLSGSDMTIINVLPFEEYLYGVVPNEMPAYSNIEALKAQAVAARTYSYKSINKHSKYGFNLCATTDCQVYKGYSSENANTNKAVDETRDMVVTYNGTLAETVFSASTGGRTEDVVNVWGNSIPYLKSVEDNYESGKSYNYNWTMKFTADEINTKLKSYGLGTVTGIEITKCSAAGRPIEMVITGTLKPEGVIITKDKCRTFLSLPSQMYNISSDANINVQVNNKIENVSLSQIKVITSSGEKSYTDPNQKVTIVGADGKESTVSASPAEYVFTGKGWGHAVGMSQEGAMGMAKAGFTFEQILTHYYTGTKIEIKK
;
A
#
# COMPACT_ATOMS: atom_id res chain seq x y z
N MET A 1 29.38 -21.48 10.87
CA MET A 1 28.04 -21.81 10.36
C MET A 1 27.43 -20.55 9.72
N LYS A 2 27.41 -20.56 8.38
CA LYS A 2 26.70 -19.75 7.35
C LYS A 2 26.21 -18.34 7.77
N LYS A 3 27.04 -17.28 7.69
CA LYS A 3 27.36 -16.41 6.52
C LYS A 3 26.14 -15.94 5.72
N MET A 4 25.82 -14.64 5.82
CA MET A 4 25.31 -13.87 4.68
C MET A 4 25.84 -12.44 4.75
N CYS A 5 26.81 -12.16 3.89
CA CYS A 5 27.46 -10.88 3.69
C CYS A 5 26.67 -10.03 2.68
N LEU A 6 26.67 -8.72 2.94
CA LEU A 6 27.01 -7.64 2.00
C LEU A 6 26.59 -7.83 0.53
N PHE A 7 25.60 -7.08 0.05
CA PHE A 7 25.40 -6.86 -1.38
C PHE A 7 25.65 -5.39 -1.73
N LEU A 8 26.85 -5.17 -2.26
CA LEU A 8 27.30 -3.93 -2.90
C LEU A 8 26.70 -3.87 -4.31
N CYS A 9 26.35 -2.67 -4.75
CA CYS A 9 25.89 -2.36 -6.10
C CYS A 9 26.95 -2.69 -7.15
N ILE A 10 26.60 -3.48 -8.16
CA ILE A 10 27.22 -3.42 -9.49
C ILE A 10 26.09 -3.47 -10.52
N VAL A 11 25.87 -2.32 -11.15
CA VAL A 11 25.09 -2.17 -12.38
C VAL A 11 25.97 -2.67 -13.52
N MET A 12 25.56 -3.76 -14.19
CA MET A 12 26.08 -4.11 -15.51
C MET A 12 24.91 -4.34 -16.46
N ILE A 13 24.89 -3.50 -17.48
CA ILE A 13 24.02 -3.55 -18.65
C ILE A 13 24.37 -4.82 -19.44
N PHE A 14 23.38 -5.67 -19.69
CA PHE A 14 23.41 -6.60 -20.82
C PHE A 14 22.03 -6.64 -21.47
N MET A 15 21.87 -5.84 -22.53
CA MET A 15 20.84 -6.06 -23.55
C MET A 15 21.24 -7.32 -24.32
N MET A 16 20.43 -8.39 -24.26
CA MET A 16 20.26 -9.28 -25.40
C MET A 16 18.84 -9.84 -25.44
N LEU A 17 18.29 -9.77 -26.66
CA LEU A 17 17.00 -10.23 -27.12
C LEU A 17 16.67 -11.66 -26.67
N THR A 18 15.44 -11.88 -26.18
CA THR A 18 14.63 -13.05 -26.55
C THR A 18 13.14 -12.66 -26.59
N GLY A 19 12.44 -13.25 -27.56
CA GLY A 19 11.17 -12.78 -28.14
C GLY A 19 10.02 -12.54 -27.17
N PHE A 20 9.45 -11.34 -27.26
CA PHE A 20 8.06 -11.11 -26.88
C PHE A 20 7.17 -11.82 -27.90
N ASN A 21 6.52 -12.90 -27.48
CA ASN A 21 5.34 -13.39 -28.20
C ASN A 21 4.26 -12.32 -28.10
N ASN A 22 3.89 -11.76 -29.25
CA ASN A 22 2.73 -10.89 -29.40
C ASN A 22 1.47 -11.69 -29.05
N LEU A 23 1.04 -11.62 -27.80
CA LEU A 23 -0.33 -11.91 -27.42
C LEU A 23 -1.17 -10.74 -27.92
N SER A 24 -2.12 -11.03 -28.81
CA SER A 24 -3.14 -10.09 -29.25
C SER A 24 -4.05 -9.76 -28.07
N ILE A 25 -3.63 -8.76 -27.29
CA ILE A 25 -4.41 -8.11 -26.24
C ILE A 25 -5.57 -7.38 -26.94
N SER A 26 -6.81 -7.70 -26.59
CA SER A 26 -7.95 -6.93 -27.12
C SER A 26 -7.81 -5.46 -26.68
N ALA A 27 -8.21 -4.50 -27.51
CA ALA A 27 -8.05 -3.07 -27.21
C ALA A 27 -8.64 -2.63 -25.85
N ALA A 28 -9.57 -3.39 -25.28
CA ALA A 28 -10.15 -3.16 -23.95
C ALA A 28 -9.21 -3.54 -22.77
N GLU A 29 -8.26 -4.46 -22.97
CA GLU A 29 -7.25 -4.78 -21.96
C GLU A 29 -6.11 -3.76 -21.93
N ALA A 30 -5.85 -3.07 -23.05
CA ALA A 30 -4.82 -2.03 -23.16
C ALA A 30 -5.15 -0.74 -22.35
N THR A 31 -6.39 -0.59 -21.87
CA THR A 31 -6.87 0.58 -21.10
C THR A 31 -7.17 0.28 -19.62
N SER A 32 -6.90 -0.94 -19.16
CA SER A 32 -7.16 -1.35 -17.79
C SER A 32 -5.93 -1.16 -16.89
N VAL A 33 -6.17 -0.85 -15.62
CA VAL A 33 -5.15 -0.82 -14.58
C VAL A 33 -5.39 -1.96 -13.59
N LYS A 34 -4.32 -2.58 -13.11
CA LYS A 34 -4.34 -3.63 -12.09
C LYS A 34 -3.89 -3.07 -10.76
N ILE A 35 -4.78 -3.07 -9.77
CA ILE A 35 -4.52 -2.55 -8.42
C ILE A 35 -4.41 -3.70 -7.42
N GLY A 36 -3.24 -3.87 -6.81
CA GLY A 36 -3.02 -4.86 -5.76
C GLY A 36 -3.75 -4.47 -4.48
N LEU A 37 -4.77 -5.24 -4.10
CA LEU A 37 -5.55 -5.06 -2.87
C LEU A 37 -4.90 -5.78 -1.69
N TYR A 38 -4.45 -7.02 -1.92
CA TYR A 38 -3.83 -7.89 -0.93
C TYR A 38 -2.66 -8.63 -1.58
N TYR A 39 -1.44 -8.51 -1.04
CA TYR A 39 -0.23 -9.06 -1.64
C TYR A 39 0.93 -9.13 -0.64
N GLY A 40 1.96 -9.93 -0.94
CA GLY A 40 3.11 -10.07 -0.04
C GLY A 40 2.68 -10.57 1.35
N SER A 41 2.98 -9.81 2.40
CA SER A 41 2.59 -10.15 3.78
C SER A 41 1.10 -10.01 4.07
N THR A 42 0.33 -9.33 3.21
CA THR A 42 -1.13 -9.16 3.35
C THR A 42 -1.93 -10.07 2.43
N ALA A 43 -1.27 -10.95 1.68
CA ALA A 43 -1.92 -11.94 0.82
C ALA A 43 -2.89 -12.82 1.62
N GLN A 44 -3.95 -13.30 0.97
CA GLN A 44 -5.09 -13.95 1.62
C GLN A 44 -5.14 -15.45 1.34
N SER A 45 -5.18 -16.28 2.37
CA SER A 45 -5.44 -17.72 2.22
C SER A 45 -6.88 -18.03 1.79
N GLN A 46 -7.81 -17.14 2.13
CA GLN A 46 -9.20 -17.19 1.71
C GLN A 46 -9.80 -15.78 1.61
N ILE A 47 -10.73 -15.57 0.68
CA ILE A 47 -11.40 -14.28 0.49
C ILE A 47 -12.83 -14.49 -0.02
N ASN A 48 -13.75 -13.64 0.43
CA ASN A 48 -15.14 -13.67 -0.02
C ASN A 48 -15.35 -12.70 -1.18
N ILE A 49 -16.12 -13.13 -2.18
CA ILE A 49 -16.64 -12.31 -3.27
C ILE A 49 -18.15 -12.51 -3.40
N SER A 50 -18.88 -11.42 -3.64
CA SER A 50 -20.31 -11.47 -3.96
C SER A 50 -20.71 -10.32 -4.89
N GLY A 51 -21.89 -10.42 -5.50
CA GLY A 51 -22.47 -9.36 -6.32
C GLY A 51 -24.00 -9.41 -6.28
N ASP A 52 -24.65 -8.25 -6.36
CA ASP A 52 -26.10 -8.14 -6.20
C ASP A 52 -26.89 -8.95 -7.26
N LYS A 53 -26.32 -9.09 -8.46
CA LYS A 53 -26.86 -9.92 -9.55
C LYS A 53 -26.09 -11.23 -9.76
N GLY A 54 -25.18 -11.55 -8.83
CA GLY A 54 -24.27 -12.68 -8.92
C GLY A 54 -22.91 -12.30 -9.50
N VAL A 55 -22.01 -13.28 -9.49
CA VAL A 55 -20.62 -13.16 -9.91
C VAL A 55 -20.36 -14.16 -11.02
N LEU A 56 -19.87 -13.67 -12.16
CA LEU A 56 -19.34 -14.49 -13.23
C LEU A 56 -17.84 -14.68 -12.99
N PHE A 57 -17.44 -15.94 -12.83
CA PHE A 57 -16.05 -16.36 -12.85
C PHE A 57 -15.66 -16.80 -14.25
N PHE A 58 -14.46 -16.40 -14.67
CA PHE A 58 -13.92 -16.70 -15.98
C PHE A 58 -12.40 -16.81 -15.89
N ALA A 59 -11.82 -17.61 -16.77
CA ALA A 59 -10.39 -17.89 -16.77
C ALA A 59 -9.80 -17.82 -18.17
N TYR A 60 -8.57 -17.34 -18.28
CA TYR A 60 -7.87 -17.24 -19.55
C TYR A 60 -7.38 -18.63 -20.00
N ASP A 61 -7.71 -18.99 -21.22
CA ASP A 61 -7.21 -20.18 -21.90
C ASP A 61 -6.18 -19.77 -22.96
N VAL A 62 -4.92 -20.10 -22.68
CA VAL A 62 -3.79 -19.77 -23.56
C VAL A 62 -3.88 -20.46 -24.92
N LYS A 63 -4.49 -21.65 -24.99
CA LYS A 63 -4.59 -22.39 -26.27
C LYS A 63 -5.52 -21.68 -27.24
N THR A 64 -6.62 -21.11 -26.72
CA THR A 64 -7.63 -20.41 -27.53
C THR A 64 -7.41 -18.90 -27.58
N GLY A 65 -6.58 -18.36 -26.67
CA GLY A 65 -6.36 -16.92 -26.51
C GLY A 65 -7.58 -16.17 -25.98
N LYS A 66 -8.50 -16.87 -25.29
CA LYS A 66 -9.80 -16.33 -24.87
C LYS A 66 -10.07 -16.60 -23.40
N TYR A 67 -10.92 -15.76 -22.81
CA TYR A 67 -11.50 -16.05 -21.50
C TYR A 67 -12.71 -16.97 -21.65
N ASN A 68 -12.71 -18.08 -20.92
CA ASN A 68 -13.82 -19.03 -20.84
C ASN A 68 -14.58 -18.83 -19.53
N ASN A 69 -15.91 -18.93 -19.58
CA ASN A 69 -16.73 -18.93 -18.38
C ASN A 69 -16.42 -20.18 -17.55
N VAL A 70 -16.18 -19.97 -16.25
CA VAL A 70 -15.89 -21.01 -15.28
C VAL A 70 -17.13 -21.33 -14.46
N TYR A 71 -17.77 -20.31 -13.88
CA TYR A 71 -18.91 -20.49 -13.00
C TYR A 71 -19.72 -19.20 -12.89
N GLU A 72 -21.03 -19.32 -12.72
CA GLU A 72 -21.93 -18.19 -12.44
C GLU A 72 -22.63 -18.44 -11.11
N SER A 73 -22.53 -17.47 -10.20
CA SER A 73 -23.20 -17.53 -8.90
C SER A 73 -24.61 -16.97 -8.97
N ASP A 74 -25.46 -17.36 -8.02
CA ASP A 74 -26.76 -16.75 -7.84
C ASP A 74 -26.64 -15.30 -7.35
N ALA A 75 -27.71 -14.52 -7.52
CA ALA A 75 -27.81 -13.15 -7.03
C ALA A 75 -27.60 -13.07 -5.51
N GLY A 76 -26.68 -12.21 -5.06
CA GLY A 76 -26.34 -12.04 -3.64
C GLY A 76 -25.58 -13.20 -3.01
N GLN A 77 -25.34 -14.29 -3.74
CA GLN A 77 -24.61 -15.44 -3.23
C GLN A 77 -23.17 -15.03 -2.89
N THR A 78 -22.72 -15.39 -1.68
CA THR A 78 -21.32 -15.20 -1.27
C THR A 78 -20.53 -16.44 -1.65
N ILE A 79 -19.48 -16.24 -2.44
CA ILE A 79 -18.52 -17.25 -2.83
C ILE A 79 -17.22 -17.03 -2.06
N THR A 80 -16.72 -18.06 -1.39
CA THR A 80 -15.39 -18.01 -0.75
C THR A 80 -14.36 -18.67 -1.64
N LEU A 81 -13.35 -17.91 -2.07
CA LEU A 81 -12.18 -18.43 -2.77
C LEU A 81 -11.14 -18.81 -1.73
N ARG A 82 -10.48 -19.95 -1.90
CA ARG A 82 -9.41 -20.44 -1.03
C ARG A 82 -8.25 -20.96 -1.86
N LYS A 83 -7.03 -20.72 -1.37
CA LYS A 83 -5.87 -21.45 -1.87
C LYS A 83 -6.06 -22.94 -1.58
N ASP A 84 -5.65 -23.79 -2.49
CA ASP A 84 -5.60 -25.22 -2.24
C ASP A 84 -4.34 -25.60 -1.44
N SER A 85 -4.50 -25.82 -0.14
CA SER A 85 -3.40 -26.00 0.81
C SER A 85 -3.89 -26.72 2.07
N TYR A 86 -3.10 -26.73 3.13
CA TYR A 86 -3.43 -27.34 4.40
C TYR A 86 -4.35 -26.44 5.24
N PHE A 87 -5.45 -27.03 5.70
CA PHE A 87 -6.41 -26.35 6.59
C PHE A 87 -6.83 -27.25 7.74
N ILE A 88 -7.18 -26.62 8.86
CA ILE A 88 -8.04 -27.21 9.88
C ILE A 88 -9.46 -26.74 9.60
N GLN A 89 -10.36 -27.71 9.44
CA GLN A 89 -11.79 -27.49 9.26
C GLN A 89 -12.54 -27.75 10.56
N SER A 90 -13.33 -26.78 11.01
CA SER A 90 -14.25 -26.91 12.15
C SER A 90 -15.61 -26.39 11.72
N GLY A 91 -16.53 -27.31 11.41
CA GLY A 91 -17.78 -26.98 10.73
C GLY A 91 -17.54 -26.31 9.37
N THR A 92 -18.05 -25.09 9.19
CA THR A 92 -17.85 -24.27 7.99
C THR A 92 -16.61 -23.37 8.06
N LYS A 93 -15.91 -23.34 9.20
CA LYS A 93 -14.73 -22.50 9.40
C LYS A 93 -13.46 -23.24 8.95
N PHE A 94 -12.69 -22.59 8.07
CA PHE A 94 -11.40 -23.06 7.59
C PHE A 94 -10.28 -22.15 8.09
N THR A 95 -9.24 -22.75 8.68
CA THR A 95 -8.06 -22.03 9.16
C THR A 95 -6.82 -22.60 8.46
N SER A 96 -6.12 -21.76 7.69
CA SER A 96 -4.88 -22.17 7.00
C SER A 96 -3.80 -22.50 8.03
N VAL A 97 -3.10 -23.61 7.84
CA VAL A 97 -2.00 -24.04 8.71
C VAL A 97 -0.82 -24.57 7.88
N ALA A 98 0.35 -24.69 8.49
CA ALA A 98 1.42 -25.51 7.93
C ALA A 98 1.12 -26.99 8.15
N LEU A 99 1.82 -27.89 7.45
CA LEU A 99 1.71 -29.34 7.65
C LEU A 99 1.99 -29.76 9.11
N THR A 100 2.94 -29.08 9.77
CA THR A 100 3.26 -29.29 11.20
C THR A 100 2.14 -28.90 12.15
N GLY A 101 1.12 -28.17 11.67
CA GLY A 101 -0.05 -27.75 12.42
C GLY A 101 -1.16 -28.79 12.50
N ASN A 102 -0.89 -30.06 12.14
CA ASN A 102 -1.86 -31.16 12.15
C ASN A 102 -3.17 -30.85 11.38
N PRO A 103 -3.08 -30.56 10.07
CA PRO A 103 -4.26 -30.23 9.27
C PRO A 103 -5.25 -31.39 9.18
N THR A 104 -6.53 -31.06 8.99
CA THR A 104 -7.60 -32.04 8.74
C THR A 104 -7.86 -32.24 7.24
N SER A 105 -7.41 -31.30 6.41
CA SER A 105 -7.55 -31.33 4.95
C SER A 105 -6.28 -30.82 4.30
N GLY A 106 -5.96 -31.36 3.12
CA GLY A 106 -4.77 -30.96 2.35
C GLY A 106 -4.99 -30.94 0.84
N PRO A 107 -3.95 -30.53 0.09
CA PRO A 107 -4.00 -30.28 -1.35
C PRO A 107 -3.83 -31.54 -2.19
N TYR A 108 -4.18 -32.72 -1.68
CA TYR A 108 -4.14 -33.96 -2.45
C TYR A 108 -5.56 -34.37 -2.82
N HIS A 109 -5.77 -34.73 -4.08
CA HIS A 109 -7.09 -35.07 -4.61
C HIS A 109 -7.03 -36.37 -5.40
N ILE A 110 -8.21 -36.89 -5.74
CA ILE A 110 -8.35 -38.00 -6.68
C ILE A 110 -9.18 -37.51 -7.86
N GLN A 111 -8.60 -37.56 -9.06
CA GLN A 111 -9.29 -37.34 -10.32
C GLN A 111 -10.08 -38.59 -10.72
N LEU A 112 -11.35 -38.40 -11.11
CA LEU A 112 -12.20 -39.42 -11.72
C LEU A 112 -12.02 -39.45 -13.24
N ASN A 113 -12.52 -40.52 -13.87
CA ASN A 113 -12.47 -40.66 -15.32
C ASN A 113 -13.30 -39.58 -16.05
N GLY A 114 -12.82 -39.16 -17.22
CA GLY A 114 -13.52 -38.25 -18.12
C GLY A 114 -12.96 -36.82 -18.17
N ILE A 115 -13.16 -36.20 -19.34
CA ILE A 115 -12.91 -34.79 -19.61
C ILE A 115 -14.19 -34.25 -20.22
N TYR A 116 -14.65 -33.10 -19.75
CA TYR A 116 -15.92 -32.49 -20.10
C TYR A 116 -15.70 -31.10 -20.69
N ASN A 117 -16.67 -30.62 -21.49
CA ASN A 117 -16.54 -29.38 -22.23
C ASN A 117 -17.01 -28.17 -21.42
N THR A 118 -18.07 -28.35 -20.62
CA THR A 118 -18.68 -27.27 -19.83
C THR A 118 -18.79 -27.63 -18.35
N TYR A 119 -18.94 -26.62 -17.50
CA TYR A 119 -19.29 -26.80 -16.08
C TYR A 119 -20.55 -27.66 -15.93
N ASN A 120 -21.59 -27.40 -16.73
CA ASN A 120 -22.89 -28.06 -16.64
C ASN A 120 -22.82 -29.56 -16.97
N ASP A 121 -21.91 -29.97 -17.85
CA ASP A 121 -21.70 -31.38 -18.19
C ASP A 121 -21.30 -32.21 -16.94
N THR A 122 -20.66 -31.58 -15.96
CA THR A 122 -20.21 -32.24 -14.72
C THR A 122 -21.31 -32.35 -13.66
N VAL A 123 -22.31 -31.46 -13.68
CA VAL A 123 -23.26 -31.26 -12.57
C VAL A 123 -24.10 -32.51 -12.32
N SER A 124 -24.67 -33.10 -13.37
CA SER A 124 -25.52 -34.30 -13.27
C SER A 124 -24.73 -35.51 -12.76
N LEU A 125 -23.47 -35.65 -13.18
CA LEU A 125 -22.59 -36.73 -12.74
C LEU A 125 -22.22 -36.58 -11.26
N ILE A 126 -21.87 -35.37 -10.83
CA ILE A 126 -21.58 -35.05 -9.42
C ILE A 126 -22.77 -35.35 -8.51
N GLN A 127 -24.00 -35.04 -8.96
CA GLN A 127 -25.21 -35.40 -8.22
C GLN A 127 -25.35 -36.92 -8.07
N GLY A 128 -25.12 -37.69 -9.13
CA GLY A 128 -25.13 -39.16 -9.09
C GLY A 128 -24.04 -39.73 -8.16
N TYR A 129 -22.83 -39.18 -8.18
CA TYR A 129 -21.75 -39.58 -7.28
C TYR A 129 -22.06 -39.24 -5.81
N SER A 130 -22.71 -38.11 -5.57
CA SER A 130 -23.14 -37.69 -4.23
C SER A 130 -24.18 -38.67 -3.65
N GLN A 131 -25.12 -39.17 -4.46
CA GLN A 131 -26.09 -40.20 -4.05
C GLN A 131 -25.42 -41.53 -3.67
N LYS A 132 -24.26 -41.82 -4.26
CA LYS A 132 -23.40 -42.97 -3.91
C LYS A 132 -22.48 -42.69 -2.71
N GLY A 133 -22.65 -41.55 -2.05
CA GLY A 133 -21.89 -41.17 -0.85
C GLY A 133 -20.43 -40.82 -1.14
N VAL A 134 -20.13 -40.24 -2.30
CA VAL A 134 -18.82 -39.66 -2.64
C VAL A 134 -18.99 -38.18 -2.99
N THR A 135 -18.40 -37.30 -2.18
CA THR A 135 -18.39 -35.86 -2.41
C THR A 135 -17.41 -35.52 -3.52
N THR A 136 -17.92 -35.11 -4.67
CA THR A 136 -17.13 -34.74 -5.85
C THR A 136 -17.37 -33.28 -6.21
N TYR A 137 -16.47 -32.70 -6.98
CA TYR A 137 -16.56 -31.31 -7.41
C TYR A 137 -15.91 -31.09 -8.78
N PRO A 138 -16.37 -30.06 -9.52
CA PRO A 138 -15.86 -29.80 -10.86
C PRO A 138 -14.55 -29.04 -10.80
N VAL A 139 -13.62 -29.39 -11.69
CA VAL A 139 -12.28 -28.82 -11.74
C VAL A 139 -11.98 -28.35 -13.16
N TYR A 140 -11.71 -27.06 -13.31
CA TYR A 140 -11.27 -26.46 -14.57
C TYR A 140 -9.76 -26.60 -14.72
N THR A 141 -9.33 -27.29 -15.77
CA THR A 141 -7.92 -27.57 -16.08
C THR A 141 -7.57 -27.12 -17.50
N ASP A 142 -6.28 -27.16 -17.86
CA ASP A 142 -5.83 -26.87 -19.24
C ASP A 142 -6.35 -27.86 -20.30
N SER A 143 -6.85 -29.02 -19.87
CA SER A 143 -7.40 -30.05 -20.74
C SER A 143 -8.92 -30.02 -20.80
N GLY A 144 -9.58 -29.09 -20.11
CA GLY A 144 -11.04 -29.01 -19.97
C GLY A 144 -11.52 -29.29 -18.55
N TRP A 145 -12.82 -29.49 -18.40
CA TRP A 145 -13.46 -29.77 -17.12
C TRP A 145 -13.21 -31.22 -16.72
N GLN A 146 -12.97 -31.44 -15.43
CA GLN A 146 -12.78 -32.74 -14.80
C GLN A 146 -13.62 -32.83 -13.53
N ILE A 147 -13.76 -34.04 -12.97
CA ILE A 147 -14.42 -34.24 -11.69
C ILE A 147 -13.41 -34.85 -10.72
N TRP A 148 -13.16 -34.18 -9.61
CA TRP A 148 -12.24 -34.64 -8.56
C TRP A 148 -13.00 -34.89 -7.25
N THR A 149 -12.34 -35.58 -6.31
CA THR A 149 -12.85 -35.83 -4.95
C THR A 149 -11.73 -35.72 -3.91
N GLY A 150 -12.15 -35.33 -2.70
CA GLY A 150 -11.36 -35.41 -1.46
C GLY A 150 -10.27 -34.35 -1.31
N PHE A 151 -10.03 -33.92 -0.07
CA PHE A 151 -8.95 -33.02 0.33
C PHE A 151 -8.03 -33.74 1.30
N TYR A 152 -7.15 -34.59 0.79
CA TYR A 152 -6.32 -35.48 1.60
C TYR A 152 -5.06 -34.75 2.09
N VAL A 153 -4.60 -35.07 3.30
CA VAL A 153 -3.41 -34.46 3.91
C VAL A 153 -2.09 -34.98 3.34
N SER A 154 -2.13 -36.07 2.56
CA SER A 154 -0.94 -36.63 1.91
C SER A 154 -1.32 -37.48 0.69
N LYS A 155 -0.34 -37.67 -0.20
CA LYS A 155 -0.45 -38.60 -1.34
C LYS A 155 -0.83 -40.02 -0.90
N SER A 156 -0.25 -40.50 0.19
CA SER A 156 -0.56 -41.83 0.74
C SER A 156 -2.01 -41.93 1.24
N ALA A 157 -2.53 -40.88 1.88
CA ALA A 157 -3.92 -40.83 2.30
C ALA A 157 -4.89 -40.81 1.10
N ALA A 158 -4.58 -40.03 0.06
CA ALA A 158 -5.33 -40.06 -1.19
C ALA A 158 -5.30 -41.44 -1.84
N GLN A 159 -4.12 -42.07 -1.91
CA GLN A 159 -3.95 -43.39 -2.50
C GLN A 159 -4.72 -44.48 -1.75
N ALA A 160 -4.76 -44.42 -0.41
CA ALA A 160 -5.54 -45.33 0.41
C ALA A 160 -7.06 -45.19 0.16
N ALA A 161 -7.53 -43.96 -0.09
CA ALA A 161 -8.95 -43.70 -0.35
C ALA A 161 -9.42 -44.14 -1.75
N VAL A 162 -8.53 -44.34 -2.71
CA VAL A 162 -8.87 -44.76 -4.09
C VAL A 162 -9.75 -46.02 -4.10
N ASN A 163 -9.43 -47.03 -3.28
CA ASN A 163 -10.20 -48.28 -3.25
C ASN A 163 -11.63 -48.08 -2.72
N THR A 164 -11.82 -47.19 -1.76
CA THR A 164 -13.14 -46.83 -1.22
C THR A 164 -13.97 -46.05 -2.25
N VAL A 165 -13.33 -45.16 -3.01
CA VAL A 165 -14.03 -44.44 -4.09
C VAL A 165 -14.40 -45.41 -5.22
N LYS A 166 -13.48 -46.31 -5.61
CA LYS A 166 -13.70 -47.40 -6.58
C LYS A 166 -14.92 -48.24 -6.25
N SER A 167 -15.01 -48.75 -5.02
CA SER A 167 -16.10 -49.64 -4.62
C SER A 167 -17.47 -48.96 -4.63
N LYS A 168 -17.53 -47.63 -4.42
CA LYS A 168 -18.77 -46.86 -4.44
C LYS A 168 -19.20 -46.47 -5.86
N LEU A 169 -18.26 -46.00 -6.69
CA LEU A 169 -18.59 -45.41 -7.98
C LEU A 169 -18.62 -46.42 -9.12
N GLY A 170 -17.80 -47.48 -9.04
CA GLY A 170 -17.64 -48.47 -10.11
C GLY A 170 -16.81 -47.98 -11.30
N GLU A 171 -16.18 -46.79 -11.21
CA GLU A 171 -15.22 -46.35 -12.23
C GLU A 171 -13.95 -47.20 -12.16
N ASN A 172 -13.24 -47.34 -13.28
CA ASN A 172 -12.01 -48.14 -13.37
C ASN A 172 -10.74 -47.28 -13.35
N THR A 173 -10.84 -46.00 -13.72
CA THR A 173 -9.70 -45.09 -13.88
C THR A 173 -9.73 -43.99 -12.83
N TYR A 174 -8.64 -43.88 -12.06
CA TYR A 174 -8.43 -42.83 -11.08
C TYR A 174 -6.98 -42.40 -11.09
N THR A 175 -6.75 -41.11 -10.87
CA THR A 175 -5.41 -40.53 -10.78
C THR A 175 -5.30 -39.74 -9.49
N VAL A 176 -4.32 -40.09 -8.64
CA VAL A 176 -4.00 -39.26 -7.47
C VAL A 176 -3.32 -38.00 -7.98
N ILE A 177 -3.89 -36.85 -7.65
CA ILE A 177 -3.38 -35.54 -8.02
C ILE A 177 -2.54 -34.99 -6.88
N ASP A 178 -1.30 -34.67 -7.20
CA ASP A 178 -0.31 -34.13 -6.28
C ASP A 178 -0.59 -32.66 -5.92
N GLU A 179 0.14 -32.15 -4.93
CA GLU A 179 0.03 -30.75 -4.51
C GLU A 179 0.64 -29.80 -5.55
N THR A 180 0.05 -28.62 -5.70
CA THR A 180 0.60 -27.55 -6.54
C THR A 180 0.38 -26.19 -5.89
N ASN A 181 1.24 -25.23 -6.22
CA ASN A 181 1.18 -23.90 -5.62
C ASN A 181 0.27 -22.91 -6.36
N SER A 182 -0.42 -23.31 -7.43
CA SER A 182 -1.27 -22.42 -8.23
C SER A 182 -2.78 -22.63 -8.02
N ARG A 183 -3.19 -23.78 -7.45
CA ARG A 183 -4.61 -24.14 -7.35
C ARG A 183 -5.40 -23.24 -6.39
N ILE A 184 -6.61 -22.90 -6.81
CA ILE A 184 -7.60 -22.15 -6.05
C ILE A 184 -8.91 -22.91 -6.16
N TYR A 185 -9.69 -22.98 -5.09
CA TYR A 185 -11.05 -23.53 -5.14
C TYR A 185 -12.05 -22.58 -4.52
N SER A 186 -13.30 -22.68 -4.95
CA SER A 186 -14.40 -21.87 -4.47
C SER A 186 -15.38 -22.73 -3.67
N THR A 187 -16.02 -22.14 -2.67
CA THR A 187 -17.16 -22.76 -1.98
C THR A 187 -18.32 -21.79 -1.84
N ASP A 188 -19.51 -22.34 -1.61
CA ASP A 188 -20.62 -21.58 -1.02
C ASP A 188 -20.41 -21.34 0.49
N GLN A 189 -21.39 -20.68 1.11
CA GLN A 189 -21.43 -20.39 2.54
C GLN A 189 -21.50 -21.64 3.45
N ASN A 190 -21.90 -22.79 2.90
CA ASN A 190 -21.97 -24.06 3.62
C ASN A 190 -20.68 -24.88 3.48
N GLY A 191 -19.69 -24.37 2.73
CA GLY A 191 -18.44 -25.07 2.46
C GLY A 191 -18.53 -26.09 1.33
N LYS A 192 -19.64 -26.14 0.58
CA LYS A 192 -19.74 -26.99 -0.62
C LYS A 192 -18.84 -26.40 -1.71
N VAL A 193 -17.94 -27.22 -2.25
CA VAL A 193 -17.08 -26.80 -3.37
C VAL A 193 -17.95 -26.55 -4.60
N LEU A 194 -17.81 -25.35 -5.18
CA LEU A 194 -18.51 -24.96 -6.38
C LEU A 194 -17.67 -25.28 -7.62
N PHE A 195 -16.40 -24.88 -7.62
CA PHE A 195 -15.42 -25.33 -8.60
C PHE A 195 -14.00 -25.23 -8.03
N MET A 196 -13.07 -25.98 -8.63
CA MET A 196 -11.64 -25.79 -8.46
C MET A 196 -11.01 -25.30 -9.76
N TYR A 197 -10.10 -24.35 -9.65
CA TYR A 197 -9.28 -23.85 -10.74
C TYR A 197 -7.86 -24.43 -10.61
N ALA A 198 -7.49 -25.27 -11.58
CA ALA A 198 -6.23 -26.01 -11.64
C ALA A 198 -5.59 -25.92 -13.02
N SER A 199 -5.64 -24.73 -13.62
CA SER A 199 -4.91 -24.40 -14.85
C SER A 199 -3.45 -24.05 -14.53
N SER A 200 -2.57 -24.24 -15.50
CA SER A 200 -1.18 -23.75 -15.43
C SER A 200 -1.09 -22.22 -15.42
N ASN A 201 -2.12 -21.52 -15.90
CA ASN A 201 -2.18 -20.07 -15.85
C ASN A 201 -2.90 -19.62 -14.57
N SER A 202 -2.35 -18.63 -13.86
CA SER A 202 -2.94 -18.12 -12.62
C SER A 202 -3.94 -16.98 -12.84
N LEU A 203 -4.76 -17.05 -13.91
CA LEU A 203 -5.65 -15.95 -14.34
C LEU A 203 -7.13 -16.29 -14.15
N LEU A 204 -7.52 -16.60 -12.92
CA LEU A 204 -8.93 -16.68 -12.52
C LEU A 204 -9.44 -15.27 -12.17
N ARG A 205 -10.53 -14.84 -12.80
CA ARG A 205 -11.18 -13.56 -12.51
C ARG A 205 -12.65 -13.74 -12.15
N GLY A 206 -13.16 -12.82 -11.34
CA GLY A 206 -14.58 -12.66 -11.03
C GLY A 206 -15.05 -11.24 -11.36
N ARG A 207 -16.27 -11.11 -11.88
CA ARG A 207 -16.93 -9.80 -12.11
C ARG A 207 -18.42 -9.89 -11.88
N SER A 208 -19.09 -8.75 -11.72
CA SER A 208 -20.55 -8.71 -11.58
C SER A 208 -21.21 -9.22 -12.86
N ILE A 209 -22.28 -10.01 -12.71
CA ILE A 209 -23.13 -10.42 -13.84
C ILE A 209 -23.93 -9.22 -14.38
N SER A 210 -24.16 -8.20 -13.55
CA SER A 210 -24.88 -6.98 -13.96
C SER A 210 -24.23 -6.32 -15.17
N SER A 211 -25.05 -6.03 -16.19
CA SER A 211 -24.68 -5.18 -17.33
C SER A 211 -24.91 -3.69 -17.05
N VAL A 212 -25.53 -3.33 -15.91
CA VAL A 212 -25.81 -1.95 -15.52
C VAL A 212 -24.62 -1.37 -14.76
N ASN A 213 -24.11 -0.23 -15.22
CA ASN A 213 -23.07 0.54 -14.53
C ASN A 213 -23.69 1.28 -13.32
N PRO A 214 -23.10 1.21 -12.11
CA PRO A 214 -21.85 0.54 -11.78
C PRO A 214 -22.02 -0.96 -11.53
N ASN A 215 -21.26 -1.76 -12.28
CA ASN A 215 -21.26 -3.21 -12.19
C ASN A 215 -20.23 -3.68 -11.15
N THR A 216 -20.60 -3.58 -9.87
CA THR A 216 -19.66 -3.82 -8.76
C THR A 216 -19.68 -5.25 -8.24
N VAL A 217 -18.54 -5.68 -7.71
CA VAL A 217 -18.40 -6.86 -6.85
C VAL A 217 -17.92 -6.45 -5.46
N LYS A 218 -18.39 -7.14 -4.44
CA LYS A 218 -17.93 -6.97 -3.06
C LYS A 218 -16.78 -7.93 -2.80
N ILE A 219 -15.63 -7.42 -2.37
CA ILE A 219 -14.50 -8.21 -1.87
C ILE A 219 -14.34 -7.92 -0.38
N GLY A 220 -14.53 -8.95 0.45
CA GLY A 220 -14.63 -8.77 1.90
C GLY A 220 -15.79 -7.84 2.24
N THR A 221 -15.49 -6.61 2.64
CA THR A 221 -16.47 -5.57 3.00
C THR A 221 -16.62 -4.46 1.96
N THR A 222 -15.72 -4.38 0.98
CA THR A 222 -15.59 -3.22 0.08
C THR A 222 -16.11 -3.55 -1.32
N LEU A 223 -16.84 -2.62 -1.94
CA LEU A 223 -17.30 -2.74 -3.33
C LEU A 223 -16.21 -2.23 -4.29
N TYR A 224 -16.01 -2.95 -5.39
CA TYR A 224 -15.06 -2.63 -6.44
C TYR A 224 -15.73 -2.67 -7.80
N ARG A 225 -15.38 -1.73 -8.68
CA ARG A 225 -15.74 -1.75 -10.11
C ARG A 225 -14.91 -2.77 -10.88
N GLY A 226 -15.38 -3.13 -12.07
CA GLY A 226 -14.64 -3.96 -13.00
C GLY A 226 -14.56 -5.41 -12.56
N GLN A 227 -13.34 -5.95 -12.55
CA GLN A 227 -13.05 -7.36 -12.31
C GLN A 227 -12.11 -7.51 -11.11
N VAL A 228 -12.08 -8.70 -10.53
CA VAL A 228 -11.11 -9.07 -9.49
C VAL A 228 -10.39 -10.33 -9.94
N GLU A 229 -9.07 -10.25 -10.00
CA GLU A 229 -8.15 -11.32 -10.36
C GLU A 229 -7.59 -11.96 -9.09
N PHE A 230 -7.60 -13.29 -9.05
CA PHE A 230 -7.11 -14.12 -7.97
C PHE A 230 -5.87 -14.86 -8.44
N ASN A 231 -4.70 -14.41 -8.00
CA ASN A 231 -3.42 -14.97 -8.41
C ASN A 231 -2.73 -15.63 -7.23
N ARG A 232 -2.35 -16.90 -7.35
CA ARG A 232 -1.55 -17.59 -6.34
C ARG A 232 -0.15 -17.82 -6.88
N LEU A 233 0.82 -17.07 -6.33
CA LEU A 233 2.23 -17.22 -6.65
C LEU A 233 2.85 -18.37 -5.83
N SER A 234 3.91 -18.98 -6.35
CA SER A 234 4.60 -20.08 -5.66
C SER A 234 5.07 -19.65 -4.27
N GLY A 235 4.74 -20.44 -3.25
CA GLY A 235 5.11 -20.15 -1.86
C GLY A 235 4.36 -18.99 -1.20
N SER A 236 3.29 -18.47 -1.82
CA SER A 236 2.49 -17.36 -1.29
C SER A 236 1.01 -17.73 -1.11
N ASP A 237 0.34 -16.97 -0.27
CA ASP A 237 -1.12 -16.89 -0.24
C ASP A 237 -1.64 -16.18 -1.51
N MET A 238 -2.95 -16.03 -1.66
CA MET A 238 -3.51 -15.41 -2.86
C MET A 238 -3.29 -13.91 -2.87
N THR A 239 -2.71 -13.43 -3.97
CA THR A 239 -2.69 -12.04 -4.36
C THR A 239 -4.05 -11.69 -4.96
N ILE A 240 -4.69 -10.66 -4.43
CA ILE A 240 -6.01 -10.20 -4.86
C ILE A 240 -5.82 -8.86 -5.57
N ILE A 241 -6.25 -8.79 -6.83
CA ILE A 241 -5.98 -7.66 -7.72
C ILE A 241 -7.30 -7.16 -8.28
N ASN A 242 -7.59 -5.87 -8.15
CA ASN A 242 -8.72 -5.26 -8.86
C ASN A 242 -8.28 -4.79 -10.25
N VAL A 243 -9.00 -5.21 -11.29
CA VAL A 243 -8.74 -4.88 -12.69
C VAL A 243 -9.89 -4.04 -13.21
N LEU A 244 -9.64 -2.79 -13.56
CA LEU A 244 -10.67 -1.81 -13.93
C LEU A 244 -10.15 -0.78 -14.94
N PRO A 245 -11.04 -0.07 -15.66
CA PRO A 245 -10.64 1.07 -16.49
C PRO A 245 -9.86 2.12 -15.68
N PHE A 246 -8.83 2.70 -16.28
CA PHE A 246 -7.94 3.62 -15.56
C PHE A 246 -8.66 4.83 -14.94
N GLU A 247 -9.61 5.44 -15.66
CA GLU A 247 -10.38 6.58 -15.13
C GLU A 247 -11.26 6.18 -13.93
N GLU A 248 -11.84 4.98 -13.96
CA GLU A 248 -12.66 4.47 -12.85
C GLU A 248 -11.84 4.16 -11.60
N TYR A 249 -10.54 3.84 -11.76
CA TYR A 249 -9.62 3.76 -10.63
C TYR A 249 -9.48 5.11 -9.91
N LEU A 250 -9.42 6.22 -10.66
CA LEU A 250 -9.31 7.55 -10.06
C LEU A 250 -10.55 7.95 -9.27
N TYR A 251 -11.74 7.44 -9.61
CA TYR A 251 -12.95 7.64 -8.80
C TYR A 251 -12.77 7.13 -7.37
N GLY A 252 -12.01 6.04 -7.17
CA GLY A 252 -11.69 5.50 -5.85
C GLY A 252 -10.44 6.11 -5.19
N VAL A 253 -9.70 6.98 -5.88
CA VAL A 253 -8.49 7.65 -5.37
C VAL A 253 -8.81 9.08 -4.94
N VAL A 254 -9.31 9.90 -5.85
CA VAL A 254 -9.52 11.35 -5.62
C VAL A 254 -10.29 11.68 -4.34
N PRO A 255 -11.42 11.02 -4.00
CA PRO A 255 -12.15 11.33 -2.75
C PRO A 255 -11.41 10.93 -1.47
N ASN A 256 -10.36 10.09 -1.57
CA ASN A 256 -9.50 9.74 -0.45
C ASN A 256 -8.27 10.65 -0.32
N GLU A 257 -7.97 11.43 -1.36
CA GLU A 257 -6.89 12.42 -1.35
C GLU A 257 -7.39 13.82 -1.00
N MET A 258 -8.56 14.20 -1.51
CA MET A 258 -9.14 15.52 -1.27
C MET A 258 -10.63 15.40 -0.88
N PRO A 259 -11.11 16.18 0.11
CA PRO A 259 -12.51 16.14 0.51
C PRO A 259 -13.46 16.39 -0.67
N ALA A 260 -14.47 15.54 -0.84
CA ALA A 260 -15.34 15.60 -2.01
C ALA A 260 -16.19 16.88 -2.12
N TYR A 261 -16.35 17.64 -1.04
CA TYR A 261 -17.04 18.94 -1.03
C TYR A 261 -16.16 20.11 -1.48
N SER A 262 -14.89 19.87 -1.80
CA SER A 262 -13.97 20.90 -2.28
C SER A 262 -14.43 21.50 -3.62
N ASN A 263 -13.92 22.70 -3.90
CA ASN A 263 -14.17 23.38 -5.17
C ASN A 263 -13.71 22.47 -6.33
N ILE A 264 -14.50 22.42 -7.40
CA ILE A 264 -14.26 21.55 -8.55
C ILE A 264 -12.88 21.76 -9.17
N GLU A 265 -12.34 22.98 -9.18
CA GLU A 265 -11.01 23.26 -9.74
C GLU A 265 -9.88 22.64 -8.90
N ALA A 266 -10.04 22.58 -7.57
CA ALA A 266 -9.09 21.86 -6.71
C ALA A 266 -9.20 20.33 -6.92
N LEU A 267 -10.41 19.81 -7.08
CA LEU A 267 -10.65 18.40 -7.37
C LEU A 267 -10.08 18.00 -8.74
N LYS A 268 -10.20 18.86 -9.76
CA LYS A 268 -9.59 18.68 -11.08
C LYS A 268 -8.07 18.66 -10.99
N ALA A 269 -7.48 19.59 -10.25
CA ALA A 269 -6.03 19.61 -10.02
C ALA A 269 -5.57 18.30 -9.36
N GLN A 270 -6.29 17.83 -8.34
CA GLN A 270 -6.02 16.55 -7.68
C GLN A 270 -6.17 15.35 -8.64
N ALA A 271 -7.20 15.33 -9.49
CA ALA A 271 -7.42 14.27 -10.47
C ALA A 271 -6.27 14.18 -11.49
N VAL A 272 -5.85 15.32 -12.05
CA VAL A 272 -4.75 15.38 -13.03
C VAL A 272 -3.41 15.03 -12.40
N ALA A 273 -3.13 15.51 -11.18
CA ALA A 273 -1.92 15.13 -10.43
C ALA A 273 -1.89 13.62 -10.12
N ALA A 274 -3.00 13.05 -9.65
CA ALA A 274 -3.13 11.61 -9.40
C ALA A 274 -2.98 10.77 -10.67
N ARG A 275 -3.63 11.17 -11.78
CA ARG A 275 -3.51 10.53 -13.10
C ARG A 275 -2.07 10.48 -13.58
N THR A 276 -1.39 11.62 -13.50
CA THR A 276 0.01 11.76 -13.95
C THR A 276 0.94 10.87 -13.13
N TYR A 277 0.81 10.89 -11.80
CA TYR A 277 1.57 10.03 -10.90
C TYR A 277 1.33 8.55 -11.22
N SER A 278 0.07 8.16 -11.40
CA SER A 278 -0.32 6.79 -11.67
C SER A 278 0.25 6.26 -12.99
N TYR A 279 0.23 7.07 -14.05
CA TYR A 279 0.90 6.69 -15.32
C TYR A 279 2.40 6.57 -15.19
N LYS A 280 3.04 7.46 -14.42
CA LYS A 280 4.49 7.42 -14.19
C LYS A 280 4.93 6.21 -13.36
N SER A 281 4.08 5.79 -12.42
CA SER A 281 4.34 4.71 -11.47
C SER A 281 3.72 3.36 -11.87
N ILE A 282 3.16 3.25 -13.08
CA ILE A 282 2.30 2.12 -13.50
C ILE A 282 2.97 0.74 -13.45
N ASN A 283 4.30 0.67 -13.40
CA ASN A 283 5.06 -0.58 -13.34
C ASN A 283 5.70 -0.84 -11.96
N LYS A 284 5.31 -0.08 -10.92
CA LYS A 284 5.94 -0.17 -9.59
C LYS A 284 5.85 -1.57 -8.97
N HIS A 285 4.77 -2.30 -9.23
CA HIS A 285 4.53 -3.62 -8.64
C HIS A 285 4.47 -4.77 -9.65
N SER A 286 5.04 -4.62 -10.85
CA SER A 286 4.99 -5.64 -11.91
C SER A 286 5.48 -7.03 -11.44
N LYS A 287 6.40 -7.09 -10.47
CA LYS A 287 6.87 -8.34 -9.86
C LYS A 287 5.77 -9.18 -9.18
N TYR A 288 4.68 -8.55 -8.76
CA TYR A 288 3.52 -9.21 -8.15
C TYR A 288 2.35 -9.40 -9.15
N GLY A 289 2.53 -9.02 -10.42
CA GLY A 289 1.51 -9.17 -11.47
C GLY A 289 0.48 -8.03 -11.53
N PHE A 290 0.71 -6.90 -10.85
CA PHE A 290 -0.17 -5.73 -10.88
C PHE A 290 0.62 -4.42 -11.04
N ASN A 291 -0.10 -3.32 -11.30
CA ASN A 291 0.50 -2.01 -11.62
C ASN A 291 0.81 -1.19 -10.37
N LEU A 292 -0.24 -0.86 -9.59
CA LEU A 292 -0.20 0.03 -8.42
C LEU A 292 -0.83 -0.68 -7.20
N CYS A 293 -0.51 -0.26 -5.99
CA CYS A 293 -1.14 -0.77 -4.77
C CYS A 293 -2.24 0.15 -4.24
N ALA A 294 -3.10 -0.36 -3.35
CA ALA A 294 -4.22 0.39 -2.78
C ALA A 294 -3.86 1.26 -1.56
N THR A 295 -2.58 1.35 -1.19
CA THR A 295 -2.10 2.02 0.02
C THR A 295 -1.26 3.27 -0.30
N THR A 296 -0.83 3.97 0.73
CA THR A 296 0.02 5.17 0.63
C THR A 296 1.40 4.91 0.01
N ASP A 297 1.80 3.66 -0.22
CA ASP A 297 2.99 3.37 -1.04
C ASP A 297 2.75 3.75 -2.52
N CYS A 298 1.51 3.72 -2.99
CA CYS A 298 1.10 4.33 -4.27
C CYS A 298 0.15 5.50 -3.98
N GLN A 299 -1.15 5.24 -4.02
CA GLN A 299 -2.20 6.19 -3.70
C GLN A 299 -3.30 5.46 -2.94
N VAL A 300 -3.99 6.16 -2.03
CA VAL A 300 -5.06 5.52 -1.25
C VAL A 300 -6.24 5.22 -2.17
N TYR A 301 -6.47 3.94 -2.45
CA TYR A 301 -7.58 3.47 -3.28
C TYR A 301 -8.52 2.62 -2.44
N LYS A 302 -9.78 3.05 -2.28
CA LYS A 302 -10.79 2.34 -1.47
C LYS A 302 -11.97 1.79 -2.29
N GLY A 303 -11.80 1.68 -3.61
CA GLY A 303 -12.82 1.15 -4.50
C GLY A 303 -14.08 2.00 -4.56
N TYR A 304 -15.15 1.39 -5.07
CA TYR A 304 -16.43 2.02 -5.36
C TYR A 304 -17.10 2.59 -4.10
N SER A 305 -16.92 1.95 -2.94
CA SER A 305 -17.53 2.38 -1.67
C SER A 305 -17.10 3.77 -1.22
N SER A 306 -16.02 4.32 -1.78
CA SER A 306 -15.52 5.67 -1.45
C SER A 306 -15.81 6.73 -2.51
N GLU A 307 -16.40 6.36 -3.63
CA GLU A 307 -16.68 7.28 -4.74
C GLU A 307 -17.64 8.40 -4.33
N ASN A 308 -17.48 9.54 -4.98
CA ASN A 308 -18.40 10.67 -4.83
C ASN A 308 -18.66 11.30 -6.20
N ALA A 309 -19.92 11.66 -6.46
CA ALA A 309 -20.31 12.23 -7.75
C ALA A 309 -19.50 13.49 -8.12
N ASN A 310 -19.15 14.33 -7.14
CA ASN A 310 -18.38 15.56 -7.39
C ASN A 310 -16.92 15.27 -7.77
N THR A 311 -16.29 14.29 -7.12
CA THR A 311 -14.92 13.87 -7.47
C THR A 311 -14.89 13.09 -8.78
N ASN A 312 -15.90 12.27 -9.05
CA ASN A 312 -16.03 11.55 -10.32
C ASN A 312 -16.18 12.54 -11.48
N LYS A 313 -17.01 13.57 -11.30
CA LYS A 313 -17.14 14.68 -12.25
C LYS A 313 -15.80 15.35 -12.54
N ALA A 314 -14.98 15.62 -11.52
CA ALA A 314 -13.66 16.23 -11.71
C ALA A 314 -12.71 15.32 -12.51
N VAL A 315 -12.74 14.00 -12.25
CA VAL A 315 -12.01 13.00 -13.01
C VAL A 315 -12.46 13.00 -14.48
N ASP A 316 -13.77 12.98 -14.74
CA ASP A 316 -14.33 12.97 -16.09
C ASP A 316 -14.06 14.26 -16.88
N GLU A 317 -14.21 15.43 -16.26
CA GLU A 317 -13.94 16.73 -16.91
C GLU A 317 -12.44 16.93 -17.23
N THR A 318 -11.56 16.14 -16.61
CA THR A 318 -10.10 16.17 -16.86
C THR A 318 -9.58 14.88 -17.46
N ARG A 319 -10.47 14.07 -18.06
CA ARG A 319 -10.11 12.79 -18.68
C ARG A 319 -8.92 12.94 -19.60
N ASP A 320 -7.97 12.02 -19.49
CA ASP A 320 -6.72 11.97 -20.26
C ASP A 320 -5.76 13.16 -20.06
N MET A 321 -6.11 14.16 -19.24
CA MET A 321 -5.22 15.30 -18.96
C MET A 321 -4.15 14.91 -17.94
N VAL A 322 -2.90 15.21 -18.28
CA VAL A 322 -1.70 14.93 -17.48
C VAL A 322 -0.79 16.16 -17.39
N VAL A 323 0.04 16.21 -16.35
CA VAL A 323 1.10 17.21 -16.21
C VAL A 323 2.35 16.70 -16.92
N THR A 324 2.94 17.52 -17.79
CA THR A 324 4.18 17.20 -18.49
C THR A 324 5.25 18.27 -18.30
N TYR A 325 6.50 17.84 -18.39
CA TYR A 325 7.67 18.71 -18.45
C TYR A 325 8.54 18.25 -19.63
N ASN A 326 8.83 19.17 -20.54
CA ASN A 326 9.57 18.89 -21.78
C ASN A 326 9.00 17.67 -22.56
N GLY A 327 7.69 17.56 -22.67
CA GLY A 327 7.00 16.48 -23.39
C GLY A 327 7.01 15.12 -22.69
N THR A 328 7.48 15.04 -21.44
CA THR A 328 7.49 13.81 -20.63
C THR A 328 6.61 13.96 -19.39
N LEU A 329 6.06 12.86 -18.86
CA LEU A 329 5.23 12.91 -17.65
C LEU A 329 6.00 13.50 -16.45
N ALA A 330 5.43 14.55 -15.86
CA ALA A 330 5.99 15.19 -14.69
C ALA A 330 5.85 14.29 -13.44
N GLU A 331 6.73 14.48 -12.46
CA GLU A 331 6.57 13.95 -11.11
C GLU A 331 5.56 14.84 -10.35
N THR A 332 4.37 14.31 -10.06
CA THR A 332 3.26 15.06 -9.48
C THR A 332 2.96 14.60 -8.05
N VAL A 333 3.99 14.60 -7.20
CA VAL A 333 3.83 14.38 -5.76
C VAL A 333 3.01 15.51 -5.13
N PHE A 334 2.26 15.17 -4.08
CA PHE A 334 1.40 16.11 -3.35
C PHE A 334 1.31 15.73 -1.87
N SER A 335 0.95 16.68 -1.01
CA SER A 335 0.79 16.47 0.43
C SER A 335 -0.39 17.26 0.99
N ALA A 336 -0.87 16.86 2.17
CA ALA A 336 -2.04 17.48 2.81
C ALA A 336 -1.87 18.99 3.02
N SER A 337 -0.76 19.39 3.63
CA SER A 337 -0.43 20.80 3.84
C SER A 337 1.08 21.03 3.93
N THR A 338 1.54 22.20 3.50
CA THR A 338 2.94 22.58 3.52
C THR A 338 3.30 23.29 4.82
N GLY A 339 2.39 24.07 5.41
CA GLY A 339 2.71 24.96 6.51
C GLY A 339 3.21 26.33 6.03
N GLY A 340 2.77 26.76 4.84
CA GLY A 340 2.94 28.09 4.26
C GLY A 340 3.92 28.18 3.09
N ARG A 341 4.70 27.13 2.81
CA ARG A 341 5.66 27.11 1.69
C ARG A 341 6.08 25.69 1.33
N THR A 342 6.13 25.35 0.04
CA THR A 342 6.63 24.04 -0.40
C THR A 342 8.17 23.93 -0.25
N GLU A 343 8.70 22.73 -0.35
CA GLU A 343 10.13 22.43 -0.29
C GLU A 343 10.69 22.01 -1.66
N ASP A 344 11.94 22.34 -1.93
CA ASP A 344 12.69 21.82 -3.07
C ASP A 344 12.97 20.32 -2.87
N VAL A 345 12.63 19.50 -3.86
CA VAL A 345 12.76 18.04 -3.77
C VAL A 345 14.18 17.58 -3.38
N VAL A 346 15.22 18.34 -3.73
CA VAL A 346 16.62 17.99 -3.39
C VAL A 346 16.87 17.96 -1.88
N ASN A 347 16.13 18.78 -1.12
CA ASN A 347 16.21 18.87 0.33
C ASN A 347 15.45 17.75 1.05
N VAL A 348 14.61 17.00 0.32
CA VAL A 348 13.82 15.89 0.86
C VAL A 348 14.37 14.55 0.39
N TRP A 349 14.51 14.35 -0.93
CA TRP A 349 14.93 13.06 -1.51
C TRP A 349 16.28 13.09 -2.23
N GLY A 350 16.94 14.26 -2.30
CA GLY A 350 18.31 14.38 -2.80
C GLY A 350 18.46 14.49 -4.32
N ASN A 351 17.46 14.12 -5.11
CA ASN A 351 17.48 14.30 -6.56
C ASN A 351 16.87 15.65 -6.92
N SER A 352 17.54 16.43 -7.78
CA SER A 352 16.99 17.68 -8.29
C SER A 352 15.98 17.41 -9.40
N ILE A 353 14.78 17.97 -9.29
CA ILE A 353 13.76 17.95 -10.33
C ILE A 353 13.41 19.40 -10.65
N PRO A 354 13.56 19.87 -11.91
CA PRO A 354 13.50 21.30 -12.24
C PRO A 354 12.21 22.02 -11.85
N TYR A 355 11.08 21.30 -11.88
CA TYR A 355 9.75 21.83 -11.60
C TYR A 355 9.22 21.53 -10.19
N LEU A 356 9.96 20.75 -9.36
CA LEU A 356 9.62 20.52 -7.96
C LEU A 356 10.46 21.42 -7.06
N LYS A 357 10.15 22.71 -7.13
CA LYS A 357 10.84 23.78 -6.40
C LYS A 357 9.96 24.35 -5.30
N SER A 358 10.63 25.00 -4.35
CA SER A 358 9.97 25.70 -3.26
C SER A 358 9.24 26.93 -3.80
N VAL A 359 7.92 27.00 -3.57
CA VAL A 359 7.02 28.11 -3.89
C VAL A 359 6.21 28.50 -2.65
N GLU A 360 5.80 29.77 -2.58
CA GLU A 360 4.92 30.25 -1.51
C GLU A 360 3.56 29.56 -1.58
N ASP A 361 2.98 29.28 -0.41
CA ASP A 361 1.68 28.64 -0.26
C ASP A 361 0.75 29.48 0.61
N ASN A 362 0.47 30.70 0.15
CA ASN A 362 -0.30 31.71 0.87
C ASN A 362 -1.81 31.42 0.99
N TYR A 363 -2.28 30.31 0.40
CA TYR A 363 -3.69 29.97 0.30
C TYR A 363 -4.12 28.87 1.26
N GLU A 364 -3.21 28.31 2.06
CA GLU A 364 -3.59 27.34 3.09
C GLU A 364 -4.51 27.97 4.14
N SER A 365 -5.56 27.25 4.55
CA SER A 365 -6.49 27.77 5.54
C SER A 365 -5.93 27.74 6.97
N GLY A 366 -4.89 26.93 7.20
CA GLY A 366 -4.28 26.70 8.51
C GLY A 366 -5.14 25.86 9.46
N LYS A 367 -6.18 25.20 8.93
CA LYS A 367 -7.24 24.53 9.72
C LYS A 367 -7.36 23.04 9.42
N SER A 368 -6.55 22.51 8.51
CA SER A 368 -6.54 21.07 8.24
C SER A 368 -6.14 20.26 9.49
N TYR A 369 -6.58 19.01 9.54
CA TYR A 369 -6.17 18.09 10.60
C TYR A 369 -4.64 17.99 10.64
N ASN A 370 -4.06 18.06 11.85
CA ASN A 370 -2.61 18.15 12.06
C ASN A 370 -1.92 19.36 11.39
N TYR A 371 -2.63 20.44 11.03
CA TYR A 371 -1.95 21.62 10.49
C TYR A 371 -1.00 22.24 11.51
N ASN A 372 -1.39 22.36 12.77
CA ASN A 372 -0.48 22.68 13.87
C ASN A 372 -0.37 21.44 14.75
N TRP A 373 0.84 21.06 15.12
CA TRP A 373 1.08 19.84 15.87
C TRP A 373 2.20 20.01 16.88
N THR A 374 2.09 19.26 17.98
CA THR A 374 3.14 19.13 18.99
C THR A 374 3.30 17.65 19.30
N MET A 375 4.54 17.16 19.26
CA MET A 375 4.90 15.80 19.68
C MET A 375 5.98 15.87 20.75
N LYS A 376 5.90 14.96 21.72
CA LYS A 376 6.86 14.83 22.81
C LYS A 376 7.50 13.45 22.74
N PHE A 377 8.81 13.41 22.97
CA PHE A 377 9.56 12.17 23.02
C PHE A 377 10.54 12.21 24.18
N THR A 378 10.60 11.12 24.93
CA THR A 378 11.66 10.90 25.91
C THR A 378 12.98 10.60 25.20
N ALA A 379 14.11 10.85 25.88
CA ALA A 379 15.42 10.45 25.37
C ALA A 379 15.50 8.94 25.02
N ASP A 380 14.79 8.09 25.77
CA ASP A 380 14.75 6.64 25.56
C ASP A 380 13.94 6.22 24.33
N GLU A 381 12.82 6.88 24.05
CA GLU A 381 12.04 6.64 22.82
C GLU A 381 12.87 7.00 21.57
N ILE A 382 13.59 8.12 21.62
CA ILE A 382 14.49 8.53 20.54
C ILE A 382 15.64 7.54 20.39
N ASN A 383 16.26 7.13 21.50
CA ASN A 383 17.31 6.10 21.48
C ASN A 383 16.81 4.78 20.89
N THR A 384 15.58 4.37 21.20
CA THR A 384 14.98 3.16 20.65
C THR A 384 14.85 3.25 19.12
N LYS A 385 14.45 4.41 18.58
CA LYS A 385 14.36 4.66 17.14
C LYS A 385 15.74 4.70 16.47
N LEU A 386 16.78 5.07 17.20
CA LEU A 386 18.15 5.25 16.71
C LEU A 386 19.12 4.15 17.20
N LYS A 387 18.61 3.02 17.69
CA LYS A 387 19.43 1.96 18.31
C LYS A 387 20.58 1.48 17.41
N SER A 388 20.37 1.45 16.09
CA SER A 388 21.40 1.07 15.10
C SER A 388 22.61 2.00 15.08
N TYR A 389 22.48 3.22 15.58
CA TYR A 389 23.54 4.21 15.62
C TYR A 389 24.43 4.11 16.86
N GLY A 390 24.01 3.37 17.90
CA GLY A 390 24.81 3.13 19.10
C GLY A 390 25.12 4.40 19.90
N LEU A 391 24.14 5.31 20.03
CA LEU A 391 24.31 6.61 20.69
C LEU A 391 24.49 6.51 22.21
N GLY A 392 24.02 5.43 22.84
CA GLY A 392 23.78 5.42 24.29
C GLY A 392 22.54 6.24 24.64
N THR A 393 22.53 6.91 25.79
CA THR A 393 21.43 7.82 26.15
C THR A 393 21.55 9.10 25.34
N VAL A 394 20.44 9.57 24.73
CA VAL A 394 20.42 10.82 23.96
C VAL A 394 20.62 12.00 24.90
N THR A 395 21.60 12.85 24.61
CA THR A 395 21.99 14.00 25.45
C THR A 395 21.76 15.35 24.78
N GLY A 396 21.49 15.38 23.47
CA GLY A 396 21.15 16.59 22.74
C GLY A 396 20.62 16.31 21.35
N ILE A 397 19.78 17.24 20.85
CA ILE A 397 19.30 17.28 19.47
C ILE A 397 19.37 18.73 19.02
N GLU A 398 20.14 18.99 17.97
CA GLU A 398 20.36 20.32 17.43
C GLU A 398 20.07 20.34 15.93
N ILE A 399 19.25 21.29 15.48
CA ILE A 399 19.08 21.56 14.05
C ILE A 399 20.28 22.38 13.59
N THR A 400 21.17 21.77 12.82
CA THR A 400 22.40 22.43 12.34
C THR A 400 22.20 23.14 11.00
N LYS A 401 21.18 22.75 10.23
CA LYS A 401 20.89 23.38 8.94
C LYS A 401 19.41 23.35 8.59
N CYS A 402 18.91 24.50 8.14
CA CYS A 402 17.60 24.62 7.51
C CYS A 402 17.72 24.88 6.00
N SER A 403 16.70 24.47 5.24
CA SER A 403 16.53 24.87 3.84
C SER A 403 16.15 26.34 3.74
N ALA A 404 16.14 26.88 2.50
CA ALA A 404 15.60 28.21 2.23
C ALA A 404 14.10 28.33 2.57
N ALA A 405 13.36 27.22 2.64
CA ALA A 405 11.97 27.20 3.08
C ALA A 405 11.82 27.13 4.62
N GLY A 406 12.93 27.18 5.38
CA GLY A 406 12.93 27.16 6.83
C GLY A 406 12.77 25.78 7.47
N ARG A 407 12.93 24.69 6.70
CA ARG A 407 12.77 23.32 7.18
C ARG A 407 14.09 22.71 7.63
N PRO A 408 14.17 21.97 8.76
CA PRO A 408 15.37 21.25 9.13
C PRO A 408 15.78 20.23 8.07
N ILE A 409 16.95 20.40 7.47
CA ILE A 409 17.54 19.47 6.48
C ILE A 409 18.81 18.80 6.99
N GLU A 410 19.31 19.23 8.14
CA GLU A 410 20.37 18.59 8.89
C GLU A 410 20.15 18.81 10.39
N MET A 411 20.34 17.75 11.16
CA MET A 411 20.41 17.82 12.61
C MET A 411 21.47 16.88 13.14
N VAL A 412 22.04 17.24 14.28
CA VAL A 412 22.98 16.42 15.04
C VAL A 412 22.30 15.90 16.29
N ILE A 413 22.36 14.59 16.48
CA ILE A 413 21.85 13.92 17.68
C ILE A 413 23.04 13.37 18.46
N THR A 414 23.28 13.91 19.65
CA THR A 414 24.39 13.49 20.53
C THR A 414 23.90 12.49 21.56
N GLY A 415 24.81 11.62 22.01
CA GLY A 415 24.53 10.67 23.08
C GLY A 415 25.77 10.35 23.90
N THR A 416 25.57 9.65 25.03
CA THR A 416 26.63 9.36 26.00
C THR A 416 27.80 8.56 25.43
N LEU A 417 27.57 7.72 24.41
CA LEU A 417 28.62 6.94 23.75
C LEU A 417 29.16 7.62 22.48
N LYS A 418 28.49 8.67 22.00
CA LYS A 418 28.84 9.43 20.80
C LYS A 418 28.64 10.93 21.06
N PRO A 419 29.52 11.56 21.85
CA PRO A 419 29.43 12.99 22.13
C PRO A 419 29.60 13.86 20.87
N GLU A 420 30.29 13.36 19.84
CA GLU A 420 30.40 13.99 18.52
C GLU A 420 29.09 13.99 17.72
N GLY A 421 28.14 13.12 18.11
CA GLY A 421 26.81 13.03 17.53
C GLY A 421 26.71 12.31 16.19
N VAL A 422 25.47 12.06 15.80
CA VAL A 422 25.10 11.44 14.52
C VAL A 422 24.32 12.45 13.70
N ILE A 423 24.76 12.61 12.44
CA ILE A 423 24.11 13.50 11.48
C ILE A 423 22.91 12.80 10.85
N ILE A 424 21.74 13.42 10.99
CA ILE A 424 20.51 13.06 10.30
C ILE A 424 20.21 14.14 9.26
N THR A 425 19.91 13.76 8.03
CA THR A 425 19.75 14.70 6.91
C THR A 425 18.45 14.49 6.15
N LYS A 426 17.98 15.56 5.49
CA LYS A 426 16.84 15.56 4.56
C LYS A 426 15.58 14.95 5.19
N ASP A 427 14.80 14.17 4.44
CA ASP A 427 13.55 13.57 4.92
C ASP A 427 13.70 12.76 6.22
N LYS A 428 14.88 12.23 6.52
CA LYS A 428 15.16 11.54 7.79
C LYS A 428 15.01 12.44 8.99
N CYS A 429 15.18 13.76 8.86
CA CYS A 429 14.86 14.72 9.92
C CYS A 429 13.37 14.67 10.32
N ARG A 430 12.48 14.16 9.45
CA ARG A 430 11.06 13.92 9.75
C ARG A 430 10.77 12.47 10.08
N THR A 431 11.24 11.54 9.25
CA THR A 431 10.71 10.16 9.20
C THR A 431 11.17 9.29 10.36
N PHE A 432 12.34 9.55 10.98
CA PHE A 432 12.85 8.72 12.06
C PHE A 432 11.95 8.70 13.31
N LEU A 433 11.25 9.80 13.58
CA LEU A 433 10.24 9.93 14.64
C LEU A 433 8.80 9.91 14.11
N SER A 434 8.62 9.71 12.80
CA SER A 434 7.29 9.77 12.15
C SER A 434 6.57 11.09 12.40
N LEU A 435 7.31 12.21 12.39
CA LEU A 435 6.75 13.54 12.59
C LEU A 435 5.77 13.89 11.45
N PRO A 436 4.71 14.68 11.72
CA PRO A 436 3.73 15.04 10.69
C PRO A 436 4.35 15.83 9.52
N SER A 437 5.31 16.72 9.78
CA SER A 437 6.00 17.49 8.76
C SER A 437 7.46 17.77 9.11
N GLN A 438 8.19 18.36 8.16
CA GLN A 438 9.54 18.86 8.34
C GLN A 438 9.56 20.38 8.63
N MET A 439 8.46 20.97 9.09
CA MET A 439 8.42 22.38 9.49
C MET A 439 8.15 22.46 10.99
N TYR A 440 9.21 22.45 11.78
CA TYR A 440 9.11 22.45 13.24
C TYR A 440 10.34 23.08 13.89
N ASN A 441 10.16 23.45 15.16
CA ASN A 441 11.22 23.76 16.09
C ASN A 441 11.33 22.66 17.15
N ILE A 442 12.50 22.56 17.78
CA ILE A 442 12.78 21.62 18.87
C ILE A 442 13.04 22.44 20.14
N SER A 443 12.45 22.01 21.24
CA SER A 443 12.82 22.46 22.58
C SER A 443 13.00 21.25 23.49
N SER A 444 13.74 21.40 24.59
CA SER A 444 13.84 20.38 25.63
C SER A 444 13.48 20.94 26.99
N ASP A 445 13.25 20.06 27.96
CA ASP A 445 13.09 20.41 29.36
C ASP A 445 14.38 20.86 30.06
N ALA A 446 15.51 20.86 29.35
CA ALA A 446 16.81 21.36 29.78
C ALA A 446 17.25 22.65 29.07
N ASN A 447 16.46 23.15 28.10
CA ASN A 447 16.81 24.34 27.34
C ASN A 447 16.54 25.62 28.14
N ILE A 448 17.49 26.54 28.11
CA ILE A 448 17.44 27.83 28.79
C ILE A 448 17.81 28.94 27.81
N ASN A 449 17.29 30.14 28.05
CA ASN A 449 17.67 31.32 27.28
C ASN A 449 18.83 32.03 27.99
N VAL A 450 19.96 32.16 27.33
CA VAL A 450 21.15 32.88 27.81
C VAL A 450 21.41 34.09 26.92
N GLN A 451 21.87 35.19 27.50
CA GLN A 451 22.27 36.37 26.74
C GLN A 451 23.77 36.28 26.42
N VAL A 452 24.11 36.18 25.14
CA VAL A 452 25.49 36.18 24.64
C VAL A 452 25.62 37.37 23.69
N ASN A 453 26.50 38.33 24.00
CA ASN A 453 26.75 39.52 23.17
C ASN A 453 25.47 40.28 22.76
N ASN A 454 24.55 40.51 23.71
CA ASN A 454 23.24 41.15 23.48
C ASN A 454 22.27 40.40 22.56
N LYS A 455 22.55 39.13 22.27
CA LYS A 455 21.63 38.22 21.59
C LYS A 455 21.16 37.15 22.57
N ILE A 456 19.88 36.79 22.51
CA ILE A 456 19.36 35.65 23.27
C ILE A 456 19.66 34.38 22.47
N GLU A 457 20.33 33.43 23.10
CA GLU A 457 20.61 32.10 22.59
C GLU A 457 19.88 31.06 23.44
N ASN A 458 19.31 30.05 22.79
CA ASN A 458 18.66 28.93 23.48
C ASN A 458 19.66 27.78 23.55
N VAL A 459 20.09 27.42 24.77
CA VAL A 459 21.15 26.43 25.00
C VAL A 459 20.67 25.38 26.00
N SER A 460 21.12 24.13 25.84
CA SER A 460 20.92 23.11 26.88
C SER A 460 21.93 23.31 28.01
N LEU A 461 21.50 23.19 29.26
CA LEU A 461 22.40 23.22 30.43
C LEU A 461 23.55 22.20 30.31
N SER A 462 23.30 21.05 29.70
CA SER A 462 24.31 19.99 29.50
C SER A 462 25.42 20.34 28.52
N GLN A 463 25.23 21.39 27.70
CA GLN A 463 26.18 21.83 26.68
C GLN A 463 27.04 23.01 27.13
N ILE A 464 26.74 23.61 28.28
CA ILE A 464 27.45 24.78 28.79
C ILE A 464 28.09 24.48 30.15
N LYS A 465 29.13 25.26 30.48
CA LYS A 465 29.73 25.28 31.81
C LYS A 465 29.11 26.42 32.61
N VAL A 466 28.71 26.12 33.83
CA VAL A 466 28.08 27.09 34.73
C VAL A 466 29.07 27.46 35.83
N ILE A 467 29.34 28.75 36.00
CA ILE A 467 30.20 29.23 37.08
C ILE A 467 29.34 29.39 38.34
N THR A 468 29.69 28.66 39.40
CA THR A 468 29.03 28.73 40.71
C THR A 468 30.00 29.27 41.77
N SER A 469 29.50 29.59 42.97
CA SER A 469 30.36 29.96 44.11
C SER A 469 31.38 28.87 44.47
N SER A 470 31.08 27.61 44.14
CA SER A 470 31.96 26.44 44.30
C SER A 470 32.86 26.17 43.08
N GLY A 471 32.94 27.10 42.12
CA GLY A 471 33.69 26.93 40.88
C GLY A 471 32.83 26.51 39.69
N GLU A 472 33.51 26.12 38.61
CA GLU A 472 32.87 25.68 37.37
C GLU A 472 32.19 24.32 37.54
N LYS A 473 30.92 24.21 37.12
CA LYS A 473 30.14 22.97 37.13
C LYS A 473 29.62 22.63 35.74
N SER A 474 29.45 21.33 35.51
CA SER A 474 28.73 20.77 34.37
C SER A 474 27.56 19.95 34.88
N TYR A 475 26.42 20.09 34.21
CA TYR A 475 25.16 19.47 34.61
C TYR A 475 24.80 18.43 33.55
N THR A 476 25.01 17.14 33.83
CA THR A 476 24.86 16.07 32.81
C THR A 476 23.86 14.98 33.20
N ASP A 477 23.39 14.96 34.45
CA ASP A 477 22.40 13.98 34.93
C ASP A 477 20.97 14.40 34.53
N PRO A 478 20.24 13.61 33.72
CA PRO A 478 18.87 13.95 33.31
C PRO A 478 17.86 13.93 34.47
N ASN A 479 18.18 13.26 35.59
CA ASN A 479 17.31 13.26 36.77
C ASN A 479 17.55 14.45 37.70
N GLN A 480 18.66 15.17 37.50
CA GLN A 480 18.97 16.35 38.26
C GLN A 480 18.16 17.54 37.74
N LYS A 481 17.49 18.24 38.65
CA LYS A 481 16.81 19.51 38.36
C LYS A 481 17.65 20.67 38.88
N VAL A 482 17.70 21.76 38.11
CA VAL A 482 18.43 22.98 38.43
C VAL A 482 17.44 24.15 38.41
N THR A 483 17.39 24.91 39.50
CA THR A 483 16.64 26.18 39.53
C THR A 483 17.53 27.29 39.02
N ILE A 484 17.02 28.03 38.04
CA ILE A 484 17.66 29.17 37.41
C ILE A 484 16.88 30.42 37.80
N VAL A 485 17.61 31.47 38.17
CA VAL A 485 17.04 32.79 38.44
C VAL A 485 17.36 33.68 37.25
N GLY A 486 16.32 34.13 36.56
CA GLY A 486 16.45 35.07 35.43
C GLY A 486 16.90 36.45 35.89
N ALA A 487 17.37 37.27 34.95
CA ALA A 487 17.74 38.67 35.22
C ALA A 487 16.53 39.53 35.70
N ASP A 488 15.31 39.06 35.45
CA ASP A 488 14.06 39.65 35.96
C ASP A 488 13.69 39.15 37.38
N GLY A 489 14.54 38.34 38.00
CA GLY A 489 14.32 37.76 39.33
C GLY A 489 13.36 36.57 39.34
N LYS A 490 12.86 36.12 38.19
CA LYS A 490 11.96 34.95 38.15
C LYS A 490 12.75 33.65 38.22
N GLU A 491 12.25 32.74 39.04
CA GLU A 491 12.81 31.40 39.17
C GLU A 491 12.16 30.44 38.15
N SER A 492 12.95 29.54 37.59
CA SER A 492 12.48 28.46 36.72
C SER A 492 13.32 27.22 36.95
N THR A 493 12.67 26.08 37.16
CA THR A 493 13.36 24.79 37.34
C THR A 493 13.42 24.04 36.01
N VAL A 494 14.63 23.67 35.60
CA VAL A 494 14.90 22.93 34.36
C VAL A 494 15.66 21.64 34.65
N SER A 495 15.64 20.69 33.72
CA SER A 495 16.50 19.51 33.80
C SER A 495 17.95 19.87 33.51
N ALA A 496 18.88 19.24 34.21
CA ALA A 496 20.32 19.36 33.96
C ALA A 496 20.70 18.78 32.59
N SER A 497 20.06 17.70 32.18
CA SER A 497 20.19 17.10 30.85
C SER A 497 18.80 16.80 30.28
N PRO A 498 18.59 16.90 28.95
CA PRO A 498 17.27 16.67 28.36
C PRO A 498 16.72 15.28 28.69
N ALA A 499 15.57 15.25 29.36
CA ALA A 499 14.80 14.02 29.57
C ALA A 499 13.66 13.91 28.54
N GLU A 500 13.10 15.05 28.11
CA GLU A 500 12.04 15.16 27.12
C GLU A 500 12.40 16.18 26.03
N TYR A 501 12.12 15.83 24.79
CA TYR A 501 12.19 16.72 23.63
C TYR A 501 10.79 16.98 23.09
N VAL A 502 10.47 18.26 22.90
CA VAL A 502 9.21 18.73 22.36
C VAL A 502 9.44 19.28 20.96
N PHE A 503 8.74 18.71 19.99
CA PHE A 503 8.71 19.14 18.59
C PHE A 503 7.40 19.86 18.35
N THR A 504 7.45 21.14 17.99
CA THR A 504 6.27 21.94 17.65
C THR A 504 6.40 22.44 16.23
N GLY A 505 5.42 22.11 15.40
CA GLY A 505 5.49 22.35 13.97
C GLY A 505 4.15 22.60 13.32
N LYS A 506 4.22 22.79 12.00
CA LYS A 506 3.05 23.00 11.15
C LYS A 506 3.12 22.28 9.81
N GLY A 507 1.97 22.12 9.16
CA GLY A 507 1.82 21.35 7.93
C GLY A 507 1.81 19.84 8.17
N TRP A 508 1.48 19.08 7.13
CA TRP A 508 1.39 17.63 7.17
C TRP A 508 1.78 16.99 5.83
N GLY A 509 2.87 16.23 5.85
CA GLY A 509 3.43 15.54 4.68
C GLY A 509 4.85 15.99 4.34
N HIS A 510 5.27 15.72 3.09
CA HIS A 510 6.61 16.06 2.61
C HIS A 510 6.76 17.48 2.09
N ALA A 511 5.65 18.19 1.85
CA ALA A 511 5.64 19.56 1.34
C ALA A 511 6.33 19.77 -0.02
N VAL A 512 6.55 18.70 -0.78
CA VAL A 512 7.10 18.77 -2.15
C VAL A 512 5.94 18.69 -3.13
N GLY A 513 5.93 19.57 -4.12
CA GLY A 513 4.86 19.62 -5.13
C GLY A 513 3.59 20.27 -4.58
N MET A 514 2.42 19.72 -4.95
CA MET A 514 1.14 20.37 -4.68
C MET A 514 0.69 20.21 -3.23
N SER A 515 0.28 21.33 -2.62
CA SER A 515 -0.44 21.35 -1.34
C SER A 515 -1.93 21.12 -1.59
N GLN A 516 -2.54 20.13 -0.94
CA GLN A 516 -3.99 19.89 -1.05
C GLN A 516 -4.77 21.05 -0.42
N GLU A 517 -4.35 21.52 0.75
CA GLU A 517 -4.96 22.67 1.41
C GLU A 517 -4.78 23.96 0.62
N GLY A 518 -3.59 24.18 0.08
CA GLY A 518 -3.30 25.33 -0.76
C GLY A 518 -4.05 25.32 -2.09
N ALA A 519 -4.16 24.16 -2.76
CA ALA A 519 -4.98 23.99 -3.96
C ALA A 519 -6.47 24.30 -3.71
N MET A 520 -7.02 23.84 -2.58
CA MET A 520 -8.38 24.19 -2.16
C MET A 520 -8.54 25.70 -1.93
N GLY A 521 -7.54 26.35 -1.33
CA GLY A 521 -7.54 27.79 -1.11
C GLY A 521 -7.43 28.60 -2.40
N MET A 522 -6.55 28.20 -3.32
CA MET A 522 -6.43 28.80 -4.65
C MET A 522 -7.74 28.67 -5.44
N ALA A 523 -8.36 27.48 -5.46
CA ALA A 523 -9.64 27.29 -6.13
C ALA A 523 -10.74 28.19 -5.54
N LYS A 524 -10.77 28.39 -4.20
CA LYS A 524 -11.67 29.35 -3.54
C LYS A 524 -11.40 30.79 -3.94
N ALA A 525 -10.14 31.13 -4.21
CA ALA A 525 -9.73 32.44 -4.71
C ALA A 525 -9.97 32.62 -6.23
N GLY A 526 -10.55 31.63 -6.91
CA GLY A 526 -10.94 31.73 -8.33
C GLY A 526 -9.89 31.24 -9.33
N PHE A 527 -8.81 30.60 -8.87
CA PHE A 527 -7.83 30.01 -9.77
C PHE A 527 -8.35 28.71 -10.40
N THR A 528 -8.06 28.54 -11.68
CA THR A 528 -8.34 27.31 -12.45
C THR A 528 -7.40 26.16 -12.06
N PHE A 529 -7.77 24.93 -12.34
CA PHE A 529 -6.93 23.77 -12.03
C PHE A 529 -5.57 23.81 -12.73
N GLU A 530 -5.48 24.36 -13.94
CA GLU A 530 -4.20 24.54 -14.66
C GLU A 530 -3.31 25.56 -13.95
N GLN A 531 -3.87 26.66 -13.46
CA GLN A 531 -3.12 27.66 -12.68
C GLN A 531 -2.65 27.08 -11.34
N ILE A 532 -3.47 26.26 -10.69
CA ILE A 532 -3.09 25.55 -9.45
C ILE A 532 -1.91 24.62 -9.73
N LEU A 533 -2.02 23.75 -10.74
CA LEU A 533 -0.96 22.79 -11.06
C LEU A 533 0.34 23.46 -11.48
N THR A 534 0.27 24.49 -12.33
CA THR A 534 1.47 25.20 -12.81
C THR A 534 2.11 26.11 -11.77
N HIS A 535 1.37 26.51 -10.71
CA HIS A 535 1.93 27.14 -9.52
C HIS A 535 2.84 26.19 -8.75
N TYR A 536 2.35 24.99 -8.42
CA TYR A 536 3.10 24.01 -7.62
C TYR A 536 4.13 23.21 -8.42
N TYR A 537 3.90 23.01 -9.72
CA TYR A 537 4.80 22.30 -10.63
C TYR A 537 5.35 23.31 -11.65
N THR A 538 6.28 24.16 -11.21
CA THR A 538 6.73 25.34 -11.96
C THR A 538 7.31 24.97 -13.33
N GLY A 539 6.80 25.60 -14.40
CA GLY A 539 7.28 25.38 -15.77
C GLY A 539 6.76 24.10 -16.44
N THR A 540 5.82 23.40 -15.82
CA THR A 540 5.09 22.28 -16.45
C THR A 540 3.96 22.77 -17.36
N LYS A 541 3.40 21.85 -18.14
CA LYS A 541 2.21 22.05 -18.98
C LYS A 541 1.16 21.00 -18.66
N ILE A 542 -0.08 21.31 -18.98
CA ILE A 542 -1.18 20.33 -18.96
C ILE A 542 -1.45 19.91 -20.40
N GLU A 543 -1.35 18.61 -20.66
CA GLU A 543 -1.49 18.02 -21.99
C GLU A 543 -2.46 16.84 -21.96
N ILE A 544 -3.13 16.59 -23.09
CA ILE A 544 -4.01 15.41 -23.26
C ILE A 544 -3.16 14.24 -23.75
N LYS A 545 -3.11 13.17 -22.97
CA LYS A 545 -2.45 11.92 -23.33
C LYS A 545 -3.46 10.98 -23.99
N LYS A 546 -3.50 11.00 -25.32
CA LYS A 546 -4.35 10.11 -26.13
C LYS A 546 -3.86 8.67 -26.14
#